data_AF-A0A8B8AZJ9-F1
#
_entry.id   AF-A0A8B8AZJ9-F1
#
_cell.length_a   1.000
_cell.length_b   1.000
_cell.length_c   1.000
_cell.angle_alpha   90.00
_cell.angle_beta   90.00
_cell.angle_gamma   90.00
#
_symmetry.space_group_name_H-M   'P 1'
#
loop_
_entity.id
_entity.type
_entity.pdbx_description
1 polymer ?
#
loop_
_entity_poly.entity_id
_entity_poly.type
_entity_poly.pdbx_seq_one_letter_code
_entity_poly.pdbx_strand_id
1 'polypeptide(L)'
;MGVVFGVMASATVALNSIYTKKVLPVVDNNIWRLTFYNNVNACILFLPIMLIFGEFGEVWSFPKLGNSTFWTYMTVGGVFGFAIGYITGLQIQVTSPLTHNISGTAKACAQTVLACVYYQDHKSLLWWTSNFVVLFGSGAYTEVRRQDMKAQHKVDMAKISQKMEEGEDSSDKELVAK
;
A
#
# COMPACT_ATOMS: atom_id res chain seq x y z
N MET A 1 -12.66 5.25 23.37
CA MET A 1 -13.13 5.19 21.97
C MET A 1 -12.00 5.34 20.96
N GLY A 2 -11.25 6.45 20.92
CA GLY A 2 -10.20 6.68 19.92
C GLY A 2 -9.13 5.58 19.82
N VAL A 3 -8.64 5.07 20.95
CA VAL A 3 -7.65 3.96 20.98
C VAL A 3 -8.20 2.70 20.32
N VAL A 4 -9.45 2.33 20.61
CA VAL A 4 -10.09 1.12 20.07
C VAL A 4 -10.23 1.24 18.55
N PHE A 5 -10.72 2.37 18.05
CA PHE A 5 -10.79 2.63 16.60
C PHE A 5 -9.41 2.66 15.95
N GLY A 6 -8.39 3.20 16.62
CA GLY A 6 -7.01 3.21 16.13
C GLY A 6 -6.41 1.80 16.00
N VAL A 7 -6.64 0.94 17.00
CA VAL A 7 -6.21 -0.47 16.97
C VAL A 7 -6.94 -1.23 15.86
N MET A 8 -8.27 -1.08 15.76
CA MET A 8 -9.06 -1.73 14.72
C MET A 8 -8.64 -1.27 13.31
N ALA A 9 -8.44 0.03 13.10
CA ALA A 9 -7.98 0.57 11.83
C ALA A 9 -6.61 -0.03 11.45
N SER A 10 -5.67 -0.10 12.41
CA SER A 10 -4.35 -0.69 12.16
C SER A 10 -4.44 -2.17 11.80
N ALA A 11 -5.33 -2.92 12.47
CA ALA A 11 -5.58 -4.33 12.17
C ALA A 11 -6.18 -4.51 10.76
N THR A 12 -7.19 -3.72 10.39
CA THR A 12 -7.81 -3.77 9.06
C THR A 12 -6.82 -3.40 7.95
N VAL A 13 -5.97 -2.38 8.15
CA VAL A 13 -4.93 -2.00 7.19
C VAL A 13 -3.90 -3.12 7.02
N ALA A 14 -3.46 -3.75 8.11
CA ALA A 14 -2.55 -4.88 8.05
C ALA A 14 -3.17 -6.06 7.29
N LEU A 15 -4.41 -6.44 7.63
CA LEU A 15 -5.16 -7.49 6.94
C LEU A 15 -5.33 -7.19 5.45
N ASN A 16 -5.74 -5.97 5.09
CA ASN A 16 -5.90 -5.56 3.71
C ASN A 16 -4.60 -5.71 2.91
N SER A 17 -3.46 -5.33 3.50
CA SER A 17 -2.15 -5.49 2.84
C SER A 17 -1.75 -6.95 2.64
N ILE A 18 -2.08 -7.83 3.59
CA ILE A 18 -1.85 -9.28 3.49
C ILE A 18 -2.73 -9.90 2.41
N TYR A 19 -4.03 -9.59 2.41
CA TYR A 19 -4.97 -10.10 1.40
C TYR A 19 -4.62 -9.60 0.00
N THR A 20 -4.26 -8.32 -0.14
CA THR A 20 -3.79 -7.76 -1.43
C THR A 20 -2.62 -8.58 -1.97
N LYS A 21 -1.60 -8.85 -1.15
CA LYS A 21 -0.45 -9.67 -1.56
C LYS A 21 -0.83 -11.11 -1.89
N LYS A 22 -1.77 -11.71 -1.15
CA LYS A 22 -2.22 -13.10 -1.32
C LYS A 22 -3.05 -13.30 -2.59
N VAL A 23 -3.88 -12.32 -2.95
CA VAL A 23 -4.78 -12.38 -4.13
C VAL A 23 -4.06 -11.96 -5.42
N LEU A 24 -2.96 -11.21 -5.30
CA LEU A 24 -2.20 -10.72 -6.46
C LEU A 24 -1.78 -11.81 -7.49
N PRO A 25 -1.33 -13.01 -7.09
CA PRO A 25 -1.03 -14.08 -8.05
C PRO A 25 -2.26 -14.62 -8.80
N VAL A 26 -3.47 -14.48 -8.24
CA VAL A 26 -4.73 -14.96 -8.83
C VAL A 26 -5.22 -14.02 -9.94
N VAL A 27 -4.75 -12.77 -9.96
CA VAL A 27 -5.10 -11.74 -10.96
C VAL A 27 -3.94 -11.47 -11.92
N ASP A 28 -3.15 -12.50 -12.23
CA ASP A 28 -2.00 -12.43 -13.15
C ASP A 28 -0.92 -11.41 -12.73
N ASN A 29 -0.78 -11.17 -11.42
CA ASN A 29 0.10 -10.12 -10.86
C ASN A 29 -0.18 -8.71 -11.39
N ASN A 30 -1.39 -8.45 -11.88
CA ASN A 30 -1.76 -7.15 -12.43
C ASN A 30 -2.49 -6.28 -11.39
N ILE A 31 -1.79 -5.27 -10.85
CA ILE A 31 -2.39 -4.31 -9.91
C ILE A 31 -3.54 -3.55 -10.54
N TRP A 32 -3.50 -3.21 -11.83
CA TRP A 32 -4.58 -2.45 -12.46
C TRP A 32 -5.91 -3.20 -12.38
N ARG A 33 -5.86 -4.51 -12.63
CA ARG A 33 -7.02 -5.39 -12.54
C ARG A 33 -7.51 -5.51 -11.09
N LEU A 34 -6.58 -5.65 -10.14
CA LEU A 34 -6.91 -5.71 -8.71
C LEU A 34 -7.55 -4.42 -8.20
N THR A 35 -6.96 -3.26 -8.52
CA THR A 35 -7.48 -1.94 -8.15
C THR A 35 -8.84 -1.69 -8.78
N PHE A 36 -9.04 -2.09 -10.04
CA PHE A 36 -10.35 -1.98 -10.70
C PHE A 36 -11.42 -2.80 -9.98
N TYR A 37 -11.17 -4.09 -9.71
CA TYR A 37 -12.12 -4.93 -8.97
C TYR A 37 -12.40 -4.38 -7.57
N ASN A 38 -11.37 -3.91 -6.88
CA ASN A 38 -11.53 -3.33 -5.55
C ASN A 38 -12.40 -2.06 -5.58
N ASN A 39 -12.20 -1.17 -6.56
CA ASN A 39 -12.98 0.07 -6.68
C ASN A 39 -14.43 -0.20 -7.08
N VAL A 40 -14.67 -1.15 -8.00
CA VAL A 40 -16.04 -1.55 -8.37
C VAL A 40 -16.77 -2.15 -7.16
N ASN A 41 -16.12 -3.06 -6.43
CA ASN A 41 -16.68 -3.62 -5.20
C ASN A 41 -16.93 -2.54 -4.15
N ALA A 42 -16.04 -1.55 -4.02
CA ALA A 42 -16.22 -0.43 -3.11
C ALA A 42 -17.44 0.42 -3.48
N CYS A 43 -17.65 0.75 -4.77
CA CYS A 43 -18.84 1.48 -5.22
C CYS A 43 -20.13 0.74 -4.86
N ILE A 44 -20.17 -0.58 -5.04
CA ILE A 44 -21.33 -1.40 -4.69
C ILE A 44 -21.54 -1.44 -3.17
N LEU A 45 -20.46 -1.57 -2.39
CA LEU A 45 -20.53 -1.64 -0.93
C LEU A 45 -20.89 -0.29 -0.28
N PHE A 46 -20.49 0.83 -0.88
CA PHE A 46 -20.80 2.17 -0.35
C PHE A 46 -22.29 2.50 -0.44
N LEU A 47 -23.02 2.01 -1.45
CA LEU A 47 -24.47 2.27 -1.59
C LEU A 47 -25.32 1.80 -0.38
N PRO A 48 -25.26 0.52 0.06
CA PRO A 48 -26.02 0.07 1.22
C PRO A 48 -25.52 0.71 2.52
N ILE A 49 -24.22 1.01 2.62
CA ILE A 49 -23.67 1.72 3.79
C ILE A 49 -24.26 3.13 3.90
N MET A 50 -24.26 3.91 2.82
CA MET A 50 -24.86 5.25 2.79
C MET A 50 -26.34 5.23 3.18
N LEU A 51 -27.07 4.16 2.83
CA LEU A 51 -28.47 3.98 3.22
C LEU A 51 -28.62 3.75 4.74
N ILE A 52 -27.80 2.87 5.31
CA ILE A 52 -27.86 2.54 6.76
C ILE A 52 -27.50 3.76 7.62
N PHE A 53 -26.53 4.58 7.19
CA PHE A 53 -26.10 5.77 7.92
C PHE A 53 -26.94 7.02 7.62
N GLY A 54 -27.89 6.95 6.70
CA GLY A 54 -28.80 8.06 6.39
C GLY A 54 -28.15 9.19 5.58
N GLU A 55 -27.01 8.94 4.93
CA GLU A 55 -26.22 9.97 4.24
C GLU A 55 -26.89 10.48 2.96
N PHE A 56 -27.85 9.73 2.38
CA PHE A 56 -28.59 10.15 1.18
C PHE A 56 -29.36 11.46 1.37
N GLY A 57 -29.97 11.67 2.54
CA GLY A 57 -30.70 12.90 2.84
C GLY A 57 -29.77 14.11 2.94
N GLU A 58 -28.59 13.91 3.53
CA GLU A 58 -27.57 14.95 3.71
C GLU A 58 -26.92 15.34 2.37
N VAL A 59 -26.68 14.36 1.50
CA VAL A 59 -26.15 14.63 0.15
C VAL A 59 -27.16 15.43 -0.68
N TRP A 60 -28.46 15.12 -0.58
CA TRP A 60 -29.49 15.84 -1.33
C TRP A 60 -29.72 17.26 -0.83
N SER A 61 -29.63 17.48 0.48
CA SER A 61 -29.76 18.82 1.09
C SER A 61 -28.51 19.68 0.90
N PHE A 62 -27.41 19.12 0.38
CA PHE A 62 -26.14 19.82 0.26
C PHE A 62 -26.19 20.97 -0.77
N PRO A 63 -26.06 22.24 -0.34
CA PRO A 63 -26.30 23.39 -1.22
C PRO A 63 -25.31 23.54 -2.38
N LYS A 64 -24.12 22.94 -2.28
CA LYS A 64 -23.05 23.05 -3.29
C LYS A 64 -23.00 21.85 -4.23
N LEU A 65 -23.97 20.92 -4.15
CA LEU A 65 -23.99 19.72 -4.99
C LEU A 65 -24.04 20.07 -6.49
N GLY A 66 -24.67 21.19 -6.87
CA GLY A 66 -24.70 21.68 -8.24
C GLY A 66 -23.52 22.57 -8.65
N ASN A 67 -22.56 22.84 -7.76
CA ASN A 67 -21.48 23.78 -8.03
C ASN A 67 -20.34 23.10 -8.80
N SER A 68 -19.93 23.67 -9.94
CA SER A 68 -18.82 23.16 -10.74
C SER A 68 -17.50 23.09 -9.96
N THR A 69 -17.23 24.07 -9.10
CA THR A 69 -16.03 24.10 -8.24
C THR A 69 -15.98 22.93 -7.27
N PHE A 70 -17.14 22.54 -6.73
CA PHE A 70 -17.25 21.38 -5.84
C PHE A 70 -16.86 20.10 -6.60
N TRP A 71 -17.39 19.90 -7.80
CA TRP A 71 -17.03 18.76 -8.63
C TRP A 71 -15.58 18.79 -9.09
N THR A 72 -15.00 19.96 -9.37
CA THR A 72 -13.57 20.07 -9.68
C THR A 72 -12.72 19.56 -8.51
N TYR A 73 -12.96 20.02 -7.28
CA TYR A 73 -12.22 19.52 -6.12
C TYR A 73 -12.49 18.04 -5.85
N MET A 74 -13.72 17.58 -6.04
CA MET A 74 -14.08 16.17 -5.90
C MET A 74 -13.35 15.28 -6.91
N THR A 75 -13.31 15.68 -8.19
CA THR A 75 -12.61 14.95 -9.25
C THR A 75 -11.12 14.96 -9.02
N VAL A 76 -10.52 16.11 -8.66
CA VAL A 76 -9.09 16.19 -8.35
C VAL A 76 -8.74 15.28 -7.16
N GLY A 77 -9.53 15.33 -6.09
CA GLY A 77 -9.38 14.44 -4.94
C GLY A 77 -9.51 12.96 -5.33
N GLY A 78 -10.47 12.63 -6.19
CA GLY A 78 -10.67 11.28 -6.73
C GLY A 78 -9.47 10.78 -7.55
N VAL A 79 -8.88 11.63 -8.39
CA VAL A 79 -7.68 11.31 -9.18
C VAL A 79 -6.50 11.02 -8.25
N PHE A 80 -6.25 11.87 -7.25
CA PHE A 80 -5.18 11.63 -6.28
C PHE A 80 -5.45 10.40 -5.42
N GLY A 81 -6.70 10.17 -5.00
CA GLY A 81 -7.10 8.98 -4.24
C GLY A 81 -6.87 7.70 -5.02
N PHE A 82 -7.25 7.68 -6.30
CA PHE A 82 -6.96 6.57 -7.21
C PHE A 82 -5.46 6.34 -7.38
N ALA A 83 -4.69 7.42 -7.61
CA ALA A 83 -3.23 7.34 -7.76
C ALA A 83 -2.55 6.80 -6.49
N ILE A 84 -2.95 7.25 -5.31
CA ILE A 84 -2.46 6.76 -4.02
C ILE A 84 -2.81 5.28 -3.85
N GLY A 85 -4.04 4.87 -4.20
CA GLY A 85 -4.47 3.47 -4.16
C GLY A 85 -3.61 2.58 -5.07
N TYR A 86 -3.34 3.04 -6.29
CA TYR A 86 -2.48 2.34 -7.24
C TYR A 86 -1.04 2.21 -6.73
N ILE A 87 -0.42 3.31 -6.31
CA ILE A 87 0.96 3.31 -5.79
C ILE A 87 1.08 2.43 -4.55
N THR A 88 0.08 2.47 -3.66
CA THR A 88 0.01 1.59 -2.48
C THR A 88 -0.02 0.12 -2.88
N GLY A 89 -0.86 -0.24 -3.86
CA GLY A 89 -0.93 -1.60 -4.40
C GLY A 89 0.40 -2.06 -5.01
N LEU A 90 1.05 -1.20 -5.81
CA LEU A 90 2.39 -1.46 -6.35
C LEU A 90 3.40 -1.66 -5.23
N GLN A 91 3.41 -0.79 -4.22
CA GLN A 91 4.33 -0.89 -3.10
C GLN A 91 4.18 -2.24 -2.37
N ILE A 92 2.95 -2.70 -2.13
CA ILE A 92 2.68 -4.03 -1.55
C ILE A 92 3.16 -5.14 -2.50
N GLN A 93 2.97 -5.01 -3.81
CA GLN A 93 3.46 -5.99 -4.79
C GLN A 93 5.00 -6.10 -4.75
N VAL A 94 5.72 -4.99 -4.83
CA VAL A 94 7.19 -5.03 -4.95
C VAL A 94 7.89 -5.24 -3.61
N THR A 95 7.17 -5.08 -2.50
CA THR A 95 7.68 -5.32 -1.15
C THR A 95 6.92 -6.43 -0.44
N SER A 96 6.97 -6.46 0.90
CA SER A 96 6.16 -7.35 1.73
C SER A 96 5.07 -6.54 2.45
N PRO A 97 3.93 -7.16 2.83
CA PRO A 97 2.89 -6.49 3.64
C PRO A 97 3.46 -5.82 4.90
N LEU A 98 4.45 -6.45 5.54
CA LEU A 98 5.15 -5.90 6.70
C LEU A 98 5.98 -4.66 6.34
N THR A 99 6.75 -4.71 5.25
CA THR A 99 7.56 -3.57 4.77
C THR A 99 6.67 -2.39 4.36
N HIS A 100 5.54 -2.64 3.70
CA HIS A 100 4.56 -1.61 3.38
C HIS A 100 4.02 -0.94 4.65
N ASN A 101 3.66 -1.72 5.67
CA ASN A 101 3.12 -1.15 6.91
C ASN A 101 4.16 -0.28 7.65
N ILE A 102 5.40 -0.78 7.78
CA ILE A 102 6.51 -0.02 8.41
C ILE A 102 6.83 1.24 7.60
N SER A 103 6.83 1.16 6.27
CA SER A 103 6.99 2.34 5.41
C SER A 103 5.86 3.35 5.58
N GLY A 104 4.62 2.88 5.81
CA GLY A 104 3.47 3.73 6.11
C GLY A 104 3.65 4.51 7.41
N THR A 105 4.12 3.84 8.47
CA THR A 105 4.46 4.48 9.75
C THR A 105 5.58 5.51 9.59
N ALA A 106 6.65 5.17 8.87
CA ALA A 106 7.74 6.11 8.61
C ALA A 106 7.28 7.34 7.82
N LYS A 107 6.46 7.13 6.77
CA LYS A 107 5.87 8.23 5.98
C LYS A 107 5.03 9.16 6.85
N ALA A 108 4.14 8.62 7.69
CA ALA A 108 3.29 9.42 8.58
C ALA A 108 4.10 10.18 9.63
N CYS A 109 5.13 9.55 10.20
CA CYS A 109 6.03 10.19 11.16
C CYS A 109 6.85 11.31 10.50
N ALA A 110 7.44 11.05 9.33
CA ALA A 110 8.16 12.06 8.57
C ALA A 110 7.26 13.24 8.17
N GLN A 111 6.02 12.97 7.73
CA GLN A 111 5.04 14.00 7.43
C GLN A 111 4.70 14.84 8.66
N THR A 112 4.60 14.21 9.84
CA THR A 112 4.30 14.90 11.10
C THR A 112 5.46 15.81 11.52
N VAL A 113 6.70 15.32 11.44
CA VAL A 113 7.91 16.12 11.73
C VAL A 113 8.03 17.29 10.76
N LEU A 114 7.84 17.04 9.46
CA LEU A 114 7.89 18.09 8.44
C LEU A 114 6.82 19.17 8.68
N ALA A 115 5.60 18.77 9.02
CA ALA A 115 4.53 19.70 9.35
C ALA A 115 4.89 20.54 10.59
N CYS A 116 5.41 19.93 11.65
CA CYS A 116 5.84 20.62 12.85
C CYS A 116 6.90 21.69 12.56
N VAL A 117 7.89 21.36 11.72
CA VAL A 117 8.94 22.30 11.28
C VAL A 117 8.35 23.41 10.41
N TYR A 118 7.48 23.08 9.46
CA TYR A 118 6.88 24.07 8.57
C TYR A 118 5.99 25.07 9.31
N TYR A 119 5.16 24.60 10.24
CA TYR A 119 4.25 25.45 11.03
C TYR A 119 4.91 26.08 12.25
N GLN A 120 6.21 25.85 12.49
CA GLN A 120 6.96 26.38 13.63
C GLN A 120 6.29 26.05 14.99
N ASP A 121 5.73 24.85 15.10
CA ASP A 121 5.01 24.41 16.30
C ASP A 121 6.01 23.93 17.37
N HIS A 122 5.88 24.45 18.59
CA HIS A 122 6.78 24.12 19.70
C HIS A 122 6.36 22.80 20.36
N LYS A 123 7.24 21.79 20.27
CA LYS A 123 7.04 20.47 20.88
C LYS A 123 8.08 20.16 21.94
N SER A 124 7.70 19.32 22.89
CA SER A 124 8.59 18.86 23.97
C SER A 124 9.74 18.01 23.41
N LEU A 125 10.84 17.95 24.14
CA LEU A 125 11.98 17.09 23.77
C LEU A 125 11.58 15.61 23.67
N LEU A 126 10.67 15.15 24.52
CA LEU A 126 10.17 13.77 24.50
C LEU A 126 9.44 13.43 23.19
N TRP A 127 8.73 14.41 22.62
CA TRP A 127 8.07 14.24 21.34
C TRP A 127 9.09 14.08 20.21
N TRP A 128 10.17 14.87 20.23
CA TRP A 128 11.27 14.76 19.27
C TRP A 128 12.01 13.43 19.36
N THR A 129 12.33 12.98 20.58
CA THR A 129 13.00 11.68 20.77
C THR A 129 12.11 10.52 20.32
N SER A 130 10.81 10.57 20.57
CA SER A 130 9.86 9.56 20.09
C SER A 130 9.83 9.47 18.55
N ASN A 131 9.68 10.60 17.86
CA ASN A 131 9.70 10.62 16.39
C ASN A 131 11.05 10.15 15.83
N PHE A 132 12.16 10.55 16.47
CA PHE A 132 13.49 10.09 16.10
C PHE A 132 13.63 8.57 16.21
N VAL A 133 13.19 7.98 17.33
CA VAL A 133 13.22 6.52 17.54
C VAL A 133 12.36 5.79 16.51
N VAL A 134 11.17 6.29 16.17
CA VAL A 134 10.30 5.68 15.15
C VAL A 134 10.94 5.72 13.76
N LEU A 135 11.51 6.86 13.35
CA LEU A 135 12.18 7.00 12.05
C LEU A 135 13.44 6.14 11.97
N PHE A 136 14.26 6.17 13.02
CA PHE A 136 15.48 5.38 13.11
C PHE A 136 15.18 3.88 13.10
N GLY A 137 14.22 3.42 13.92
CA GLY A 137 13.81 2.03 13.96
C GLY A 137 13.25 1.54 12.62
N SER A 138 12.44 2.38 11.95
CA SER A 138 11.93 2.06 10.61
C SER A 138 13.07 1.95 9.59
N GLY A 139 14.03 2.88 9.62
CA GLY A 139 15.21 2.86 8.73
C GLY A 139 16.11 1.66 8.97
N ALA A 140 16.42 1.34 10.22
CA ALA A 140 17.21 0.16 10.60
C ALA A 140 16.54 -1.14 10.13
N TYR A 141 15.22 -1.27 10.31
CA TYR A 141 14.47 -2.40 9.77
C TYR A 141 14.56 -2.47 8.24
N THR A 142 14.40 -1.33 7.54
CA THR A 142 14.51 -1.29 6.08
C THR A 142 15.87 -1.77 5.60
N GLU A 143 16.96 -1.41 6.27
CA GLU A 143 18.31 -1.86 5.90
C GLU A 143 18.49 -3.36 6.05
N VAL A 144 18.08 -3.94 7.18
CA VAL A 144 18.13 -5.40 7.39
C VAL A 144 17.29 -6.10 6.34
N ARG A 145 16.05 -5.66 6.15
CA ARG A 145 15.13 -6.28 5.18
C ARG A 145 15.64 -6.15 3.75
N ARG A 146 16.31 -5.04 3.41
CA ARG A 146 16.93 -4.83 2.11
C ARG A 146 18.06 -5.84 1.86
N GLN A 147 18.86 -6.15 2.88
CA GLN A 147 19.91 -7.17 2.77
C GLN A 147 19.31 -8.56 2.56
N ASP A 148 18.29 -8.93 3.34
CA ASP A 148 17.58 -10.21 3.18
C ASP A 148 17.00 -10.38 1.78
N MET A 149 16.31 -9.35 1.25
CA MET A 149 15.72 -9.40 -0.08
C MET A 149 16.78 -9.52 -1.19
N LYS A 150 17.95 -8.87 -1.04
CA LYS A 150 19.07 -9.02 -1.99
C LYS A 150 19.68 -10.41 -1.93
N ALA A 151 19.86 -10.97 -0.74
CA ALA A 151 20.38 -12.32 -0.57
C ALA A 151 19.44 -13.37 -1.20
N GLN A 152 18.14 -13.26 -0.93
CA GLN A 152 17.13 -14.14 -1.51
C GLN A 152 17.10 -14.04 -3.03
N HIS A 153 17.13 -12.81 -3.57
CA HIS A 153 17.12 -12.61 -5.02
C HIS A 153 18.32 -13.26 -5.72
N LYS A 154 19.53 -13.20 -5.11
CA LYS A 154 20.70 -13.90 -5.64
C LYS A 154 20.51 -15.41 -5.66
N VAL A 155 19.92 -15.98 -4.60
CA VAL A 155 19.63 -17.42 -4.52
C VAL A 155 18.62 -17.82 -5.61
N ASP A 156 17.56 -17.04 -5.80
CA ASP A 156 16.55 -17.33 -6.81
C ASP A 156 17.12 -17.23 -8.24
N MET A 157 17.98 -16.23 -8.51
CA MET A 157 18.69 -16.12 -9.79
C MET A 157 19.64 -17.30 -10.04
N ALA A 158 20.37 -17.76 -9.03
CA ALA A 158 21.24 -18.94 -9.15
C ALA A 158 20.45 -20.20 -9.50
N LYS A 159 19.28 -20.41 -8.87
CA LYS A 159 18.37 -21.52 -9.18
C LYS A 159 17.81 -21.44 -10.60
N ILE A 160 17.52 -20.23 -11.09
CA ILE A 160 17.05 -20.03 -12.47
C ILE A 160 18.18 -20.35 -13.46
N SER A 161 19.41 -19.87 -13.22
CA SER A 161 20.57 -20.21 -14.06
C SER A 161 20.78 -21.71 -14.13
N GLN A 162 20.75 -22.40 -12.97
CA GLN A 162 20.86 -23.86 -12.92
C GLN A 162 19.76 -24.57 -13.70
N LYS A 163 18.50 -24.12 -13.60
CA LYS A 163 17.39 -24.70 -14.38
C LYS A 163 17.49 -24.42 -15.88
N MET A 164 18.04 -23.28 -16.28
CA MET A 164 18.27 -22.97 -17.69
C MET A 164 19.39 -23.85 -18.25
N GLU A 165 20.50 -23.99 -17.52
CA GLU A 165 21.62 -24.87 -17.89
C GLU A 165 21.19 -26.35 -17.96
N GLU A 166 20.39 -26.84 -17.02
CA GLU A 166 19.83 -28.21 -17.06
C GLU A 166 18.83 -28.41 -18.21
N GLY A 167 18.04 -27.38 -18.54
CA GLY A 167 17.09 -27.42 -19.65
C GLY A 167 17.75 -27.39 -21.03
N GLU A 168 18.84 -26.63 -21.18
CA GLU A 168 19.67 -26.59 -22.39
C GLU A 168 20.41 -27.91 -22.60
N ASP A 169 21.05 -28.46 -21.56
CA ASP A 169 21.79 -29.73 -21.63
C ASP A 169 20.87 -30.95 -21.86
N SER A 170 19.60 -30.89 -21.41
CA SER A 170 18.59 -31.89 -21.75
C SER A 170 18.11 -31.79 -23.20
N SER A 171 17.97 -30.56 -23.73
CA SER A 171 17.53 -30.33 -25.12
C SER A 171 18.61 -30.72 -26.14
N ASP A 172 19.89 -30.43 -25.84
CA ASP A 172 21.01 -30.79 -26.71
C ASP A 172 21.25 -32.30 -26.77
N LYS A 173 21.10 -33.01 -25.65
CA LYS A 173 21.18 -34.49 -25.64
C LYS A 173 20.07 -35.15 -26.44
N GLU A 174 18.87 -34.57 -26.47
CA GLU A 174 17.74 -35.09 -27.26
C GLU A 174 17.91 -34.83 -28.76
N LEU A 175 18.58 -33.72 -29.14
CA LEU A 175 18.92 -33.39 -30.53
C LEU A 175 20.05 -34.25 -31.11
N VAL A 176 21.04 -34.63 -30.31
CA VAL A 176 22.17 -35.49 -30.73
C VAL A 176 21.77 -36.97 -30.81
N ALA A 177 20.71 -37.38 -30.10
CA ALA A 177 20.22 -38.76 -30.09
C ALA A 177 19.29 -39.12 -31.28
N LYS A 178 18.94 -38.15 -32.14
CA LYS A 178 18.18 -38.35 -33.38
C LYS A 178 19.09 -38.33 -34.60
#